data_AF-A0A3R7XUP6-F1
#
_entry.id   AF-A0A3R7XUP6-F1
#
_cell.length_a   1.000
_cell.length_b   1.000
_cell.length_c   1.000
_cell.angle_alpha   90.00
_cell.angle_beta   90.00
_cell.angle_gamma   90.00
#
_symmetry.space_group_name_H-M   'P 1'
#
loop_
_entity.id
_entity.type
_entity.pdbx_description
1 polymer ?
#
loop_
_entity_poly.entity_id
_entity_poly.type
_entity_poly.pdbx_seq_one_letter_code
_entity_poly.pdbx_strand_id
1 'polypeptide(L)'
;MDVEKKVIVQDEEIEDDEEEDEVVEGSAAAEGGDAAAKKKNKKKNKKKKKKAATTAAGPGTKLPPFRGVTGFTDSYIQYGQTEPPTIPVAKLFAVGSFPKGEEQNHPGDFNTYRITSEELRAAERENEAFYDRVRYASEVHRQVRKFAQGLIKPGIRLIDLCEALENKNRELVEEAGFARGIGFPTGCSLNHVAAHYTPNAGDHTVLTYNDVMKIDFGTQVD
;
A
#
# COMPACT_ATOMS: atom_id res chain seq x y z
N MET A 1 22.56 -53.03 20.12
CA MET A 1 23.52 -53.46 19.09
C MET A 1 23.62 -52.33 18.11
N ASP A 2 24.50 -51.40 18.44
CA ASP A 2 24.88 -50.23 17.68
C ASP A 2 25.54 -50.64 16.37
N VAL A 3 25.08 -50.06 15.27
CA VAL A 3 25.88 -49.95 14.05
C VAL A 3 25.64 -48.56 13.47
N GLU A 4 26.57 -47.66 13.76
CA GLU A 4 26.79 -46.41 13.04
C GLU A 4 27.19 -46.68 11.58
N LYS A 5 26.77 -45.78 10.67
CA LYS A 5 27.42 -45.32 9.41
C LYS A 5 26.33 -44.67 8.54
N LYS A 6 26.52 -43.56 7.84
CA LYS A 6 27.66 -42.68 7.58
C LYS A 6 27.06 -41.40 6.97
N VAL A 7 27.48 -40.24 7.46
CA VAL A 7 27.19 -38.91 6.89
C VAL A 7 27.93 -38.77 5.55
N ILE A 8 27.27 -38.22 4.53
CA ILE A 8 27.91 -37.69 3.33
C ILE A 8 27.43 -36.24 3.19
N VAL A 9 28.33 -35.32 3.50
CA VAL A 9 28.28 -33.90 3.13
C VAL A 9 28.89 -33.81 1.73
N GLN A 10 28.23 -33.10 0.81
CA GLN A 10 28.85 -32.65 -0.42
C GLN A 10 29.12 -31.16 -0.27
N ASP A 11 30.41 -30.84 -0.18
CA ASP A 11 30.98 -29.52 -0.34
C ASP A 11 30.86 -29.12 -1.82
N GLU A 12 30.21 -27.99 -2.11
CA GLU A 12 30.38 -27.28 -3.37
C GLU A 12 31.21 -26.03 -3.09
N GLU A 13 32.40 -26.02 -3.68
CA GLU A 13 33.37 -24.93 -3.67
C GLU A 13 32.80 -23.71 -4.41
N ILE A 14 32.88 -22.55 -3.76
CA ILE A 14 32.64 -21.24 -4.36
C ILE A 14 33.98 -20.77 -4.92
N GLU A 15 34.08 -20.63 -6.23
CA GLU A 15 35.19 -19.93 -6.89
C GLU A 15 34.97 -18.41 -6.77
N ASP A 16 35.90 -17.75 -6.09
CA ASP A 16 36.10 -16.30 -6.09
C ASP A 16 36.73 -15.89 -7.43
N ASP A 17 36.05 -15.04 -8.19
CA ASP A 17 36.65 -14.26 -9.28
C ASP A 17 36.56 -12.76 -8.91
N GLU A 18 37.68 -12.23 -8.43
CA GLU A 18 37.95 -10.80 -8.28
C GLU A 18 38.33 -10.22 -9.66
N GLU A 19 37.48 -9.37 -10.24
CA GLU A 19 37.91 -8.41 -11.27
C GLU A 19 37.75 -6.98 -10.72
N GLU A 20 38.89 -6.42 -10.28
CA GLU A 20 39.12 -4.99 -10.20
C GLU A 20 39.29 -4.44 -11.62
N ASP A 21 38.57 -3.37 -11.98
CA ASP A 21 39.02 -2.52 -13.09
C ASP A 21 38.70 -1.05 -12.88
N GLU A 22 39.65 -0.26 -13.36
CA GLU A 22 40.10 1.03 -12.87
C GLU A 22 39.16 2.24 -13.04
N VAL A 23 39.31 3.16 -12.09
CA VAL A 23 38.89 4.56 -12.15
C VAL A 23 39.72 5.31 -13.21
N VAL A 24 39.06 5.90 -14.21
CA VAL A 24 39.69 6.90 -15.08
C VAL A 24 39.08 8.28 -14.80
N GLU A 25 39.77 9.09 -14.00
CA GLU A 25 39.59 10.54 -13.94
C GLU A 25 40.30 11.20 -15.13
N GLY A 26 39.61 12.15 -15.78
CA GLY A 26 40.19 13.04 -16.78
C GLY A 26 39.48 14.39 -16.72
N SER A 27 40.22 15.43 -16.38
CA SER A 27 39.76 16.74 -15.92
C SER A 27 39.77 17.83 -17.00
N ALA A 28 38.90 18.83 -16.77
CA ALA A 28 39.10 20.28 -16.93
C ALA A 28 38.95 21.02 -18.30
N ALA A 29 38.17 22.11 -18.17
CA ALA A 29 38.28 23.47 -18.75
C ALA A 29 37.83 23.70 -20.22
N ALA A 30 36.73 24.45 -20.44
CA ALA A 30 36.65 25.93 -20.67
C ALA A 30 37.04 26.29 -22.13
N GLU A 31 36.40 27.17 -22.92
CA GLU A 31 35.66 28.41 -22.66
C GLU A 31 35.04 28.90 -24.01
N GLY A 32 33.91 29.64 -23.95
CA GLY A 32 33.60 30.81 -24.78
C GLY A 32 33.21 30.69 -26.29
N GLY A 33 32.09 31.34 -26.66
CA GLY A 33 31.95 31.98 -27.99
C GLY A 33 30.59 31.88 -28.70
N ASP A 34 29.81 32.96 -28.64
CA ASP A 34 28.51 33.21 -29.29
C ASP A 34 28.61 33.44 -30.82
N ALA A 35 27.65 32.93 -31.62
CA ALA A 35 27.09 33.63 -32.80
C ALA A 35 25.99 32.82 -33.53
N ALA A 36 24.88 33.50 -33.81
CA ALA A 36 23.65 33.01 -34.42
C ALA A 36 23.73 32.67 -35.92
N ALA A 37 22.99 31.63 -36.37
CA ALA A 37 22.46 31.54 -37.73
C ALA A 37 21.21 30.62 -37.83
N LYS A 38 20.13 31.18 -38.40
CA LYS A 38 18.82 30.55 -38.64
C LYS A 38 18.81 29.55 -39.81
N LYS A 39 17.77 28.70 -39.78
CA LYS A 39 17.08 27.94 -40.85
C LYS A 39 17.57 26.51 -41.13
N LYS A 40 16.72 25.53 -40.83
CA LYS A 40 15.76 24.95 -41.81
C LYS A 40 14.87 23.89 -41.16
N ASN A 41 13.57 24.10 -41.32
CA ASN A 41 12.50 23.20 -40.95
C ASN A 41 12.55 21.94 -41.84
N LYS A 42 12.76 20.74 -41.27
CA LYS A 42 12.66 19.46 -41.99
C LYS A 42 11.67 18.53 -41.29
N LYS A 43 10.43 18.62 -41.76
CA LYS A 43 9.30 17.74 -41.50
C LYS A 43 9.72 16.27 -41.68
N LYS A 44 9.77 15.48 -40.61
CA LYS A 44 9.92 14.01 -40.68
C LYS A 44 8.66 13.35 -40.13
N ASN A 45 7.94 12.74 -41.06
CA ASN A 45 6.74 11.95 -40.88
C ASN A 45 7.12 10.63 -40.18
N LYS A 46 6.69 10.40 -38.94
CA LYS A 46 6.96 9.15 -38.21
C LYS A 46 5.71 8.27 -38.18
N LYS A 47 5.76 7.24 -39.02
CA LYS A 47 4.79 6.16 -39.21
C LYS A 47 4.44 5.52 -37.86
N LYS A 48 3.17 5.62 -37.43
CA LYS A 48 2.64 4.95 -36.22
C LYS A 48 2.69 3.43 -36.44
N LYS A 49 3.60 2.74 -35.74
CA LYS A 49 3.58 1.29 -35.60
C LYS A 49 2.57 0.96 -34.48
N LYS A 50 1.42 0.37 -34.83
CA LYS A 50 0.45 -0.17 -33.86
C LYS A 50 1.18 -1.24 -33.04
N LYS A 51 1.37 -1.00 -31.74
CA LYS A 51 1.73 -2.02 -30.77
C LYS A 51 0.41 -2.59 -30.22
N ALA A 52 0.28 -3.90 -30.22
CA ALA A 52 -0.85 -4.62 -29.68
C ALA A 52 -1.07 -4.23 -28.21
N ALA A 53 -2.31 -3.92 -27.86
CA ALA A 53 -2.70 -3.54 -26.52
C ALA A 53 -2.77 -4.79 -25.64
N THR A 54 -1.73 -5.04 -24.86
CA THR A 54 -1.87 -5.72 -23.57
C THR A 54 -2.46 -4.70 -22.60
N THR A 55 -3.70 -4.92 -22.18
CA THR A 55 -4.42 -4.10 -21.20
C THR A 55 -3.78 -4.27 -19.82
N ALA A 56 -2.78 -3.44 -19.50
CA ALA A 56 -2.41 -3.18 -18.12
C ALA A 56 -3.53 -2.32 -17.51
N ALA A 57 -4.23 -2.85 -16.51
CA ALA A 57 -5.22 -2.10 -15.75
C ALA A 57 -4.52 -0.92 -15.06
N GLY A 58 -4.99 0.30 -15.34
CA GLY A 58 -4.51 1.51 -14.66
C GLY A 58 -4.92 1.54 -13.18
N PRO A 59 -4.43 2.52 -12.40
CA PRO A 59 -4.56 2.60 -10.94
C PRO A 59 -5.97 2.93 -10.41
N GLY A 60 -7.03 2.59 -11.14
CA GLY A 60 -8.41 3.01 -10.92
C GLY A 60 -8.87 4.09 -11.90
N THR A 61 -10.16 4.37 -11.90
CA THR A 61 -10.84 5.30 -12.82
C THR A 61 -11.73 6.31 -12.09
N LYS A 62 -12.21 6.00 -10.88
CA LYS A 62 -13.19 6.82 -10.16
C LYS A 62 -12.50 7.75 -9.18
N LEU A 63 -12.51 9.04 -9.51
CA LEU A 63 -12.00 10.08 -8.63
C LEU A 63 -12.89 10.20 -7.37
N PRO A 64 -12.29 10.47 -6.20
CA PRO A 64 -13.06 10.76 -4.99
C PRO A 64 -13.93 12.01 -5.22
N PRO A 65 -15.19 12.00 -4.77
CA PRO A 65 -16.10 13.13 -4.96
C PRO A 65 -15.74 14.37 -4.13
N PHE A 66 -14.77 14.26 -3.20
CA PHE A 66 -14.37 15.31 -2.28
C PHE A 66 -13.02 15.92 -2.61
N ARG A 67 -12.87 17.22 -2.36
CA ARG A 67 -11.59 17.93 -2.52
C ARG A 67 -10.58 17.45 -1.47
N GLY A 68 -9.30 17.43 -1.84
CA GLY A 68 -8.20 17.12 -0.91
C GLY A 68 -7.88 15.62 -0.79
N VAL A 69 -8.67 14.74 -1.37
CA VAL A 69 -8.34 13.31 -1.50
C VAL A 69 -7.72 13.07 -2.87
N THR A 70 -6.50 12.51 -2.90
CA THR A 70 -5.80 12.15 -4.13
C THR A 70 -5.99 10.66 -4.46
N GLY A 71 -5.70 10.30 -5.71
CA GLY A 71 -5.84 8.94 -6.22
C GLY A 71 -7.29 8.58 -6.58
N PHE A 72 -7.58 7.27 -6.63
CA PHE A 72 -8.87 6.75 -7.07
C PHE A 72 -9.56 5.97 -5.95
N THR A 73 -10.89 5.94 -5.96
CA THR A 73 -11.74 5.18 -5.02
C THR A 73 -11.84 3.70 -5.37
N ASP A 74 -11.53 3.36 -6.62
CA ASP A 74 -11.54 2.01 -7.19
C ASP A 74 -10.11 1.47 -7.41
N SER A 75 -9.11 2.06 -6.74
CA SER A 75 -7.70 1.69 -6.94
C SER A 75 -7.38 0.24 -6.61
N TYR A 76 -8.20 -0.43 -5.79
CA TYR A 76 -8.03 -1.85 -5.46
C TYR A 76 -8.24 -2.79 -6.66
N ILE A 77 -8.89 -2.34 -7.74
CA ILE A 77 -9.09 -3.14 -8.96
C ILE A 77 -7.75 -3.58 -9.56
N GLN A 78 -6.68 -2.80 -9.36
CA GLN A 78 -5.33 -3.17 -9.83
C GLN A 78 -4.82 -4.48 -9.22
N TYR A 79 -5.35 -4.89 -8.06
CA TYR A 79 -5.03 -6.13 -7.37
C TYR A 79 -6.01 -7.27 -7.68
N GLY A 80 -6.90 -7.11 -8.67
CA GLY A 80 -7.90 -8.13 -9.03
C GLY A 80 -9.16 -8.12 -8.16
N GLN A 81 -9.36 -7.07 -7.35
CA GLN A 81 -10.57 -6.87 -6.55
C GLN A 81 -11.76 -6.45 -7.42
N THR A 82 -12.99 -6.75 -6.98
CA THR A 82 -14.24 -6.29 -7.62
C THR A 82 -14.58 -4.85 -7.24
N GLU A 83 -15.57 -4.25 -7.91
CA GLU A 83 -16.14 -2.96 -7.49
C GLU A 83 -17.68 -3.03 -7.35
N PRO A 84 -18.25 -2.91 -6.14
CA PRO A 84 -17.58 -2.69 -4.84
C PRO A 84 -16.66 -3.86 -4.43
N PRO A 85 -15.72 -3.69 -3.49
CA PRO A 85 -14.78 -4.74 -3.12
C PRO A 85 -15.53 -5.87 -2.39
N THR A 86 -15.35 -7.11 -2.81
CA THR A 86 -16.05 -8.29 -2.25
C THR A 86 -15.15 -9.50 -2.06
N ILE A 87 -13.99 -9.53 -2.73
CA ILE A 87 -13.04 -10.62 -2.62
C ILE A 87 -12.23 -10.42 -1.33
N PRO A 88 -12.20 -11.40 -0.41
CA PRO A 88 -11.33 -11.36 0.76
C PRO A 88 -9.88 -11.05 0.39
N VAL A 89 -9.22 -10.19 1.17
CA VAL A 89 -7.86 -9.73 0.86
C VAL A 89 -6.86 -10.90 0.87
N ALA A 90 -7.08 -11.91 1.72
CA ALA A 90 -6.28 -13.14 1.74
C ALA A 90 -6.36 -13.99 0.45
N LYS A 91 -7.33 -13.73 -0.44
CA LYS A 91 -7.43 -14.38 -1.76
C LYS A 91 -6.74 -13.58 -2.86
N LEU A 92 -6.41 -12.30 -2.62
CA LEU A 92 -5.72 -11.42 -3.56
C LEU A 92 -4.20 -11.52 -3.41
N PHE A 93 -3.72 -11.83 -2.22
CA PHE A 93 -2.30 -11.92 -1.88
C PHE A 93 -2.02 -13.24 -1.16
N ALA A 94 -0.89 -13.86 -1.47
CA ALA A 94 -0.41 -15.00 -0.69
C ALA A 94 0.04 -14.55 0.71
N VAL A 95 0.04 -15.48 1.67
CA VAL A 95 0.62 -15.25 3.00
C VAL A 95 2.12 -14.91 2.83
N GLY A 96 2.60 -13.89 3.53
CA GLY A 96 3.95 -13.35 3.37
C GLY A 96 4.09 -12.31 2.24
N SER A 97 3.05 -12.08 1.43
CA SER A 97 3.12 -11.17 0.28
C SER A 97 2.16 -9.98 0.36
N PHE A 98 1.64 -9.65 1.56
CA PHE A 98 0.78 -8.48 1.70
C PHE A 98 1.57 -7.18 1.44
N PRO A 99 0.97 -6.17 0.77
CA PRO A 99 1.69 -4.95 0.42
C PRO A 99 2.21 -4.21 1.65
N LYS A 100 3.53 -3.94 1.65
CA LYS A 100 4.19 -3.10 2.65
C LYS A 100 3.61 -1.69 2.66
N GLY A 101 3.67 -1.07 3.84
CA GLY A 101 3.39 0.35 3.99
C GLY A 101 4.55 1.22 3.48
N GLU A 102 4.47 2.50 3.81
CA GLU A 102 5.58 3.42 3.60
C GLU A 102 6.69 3.14 4.62
N GLU A 103 7.86 2.72 4.14
CA GLU A 103 9.06 2.55 4.96
C GLU A 103 9.82 3.88 5.01
N GLN A 104 10.12 4.36 6.22
CA GLN A 104 10.77 5.63 6.47
C GLN A 104 12.06 5.41 7.27
N ASN A 105 13.07 6.23 7.00
CA ASN A 105 14.28 6.24 7.82
C ASN A 105 13.97 6.87 9.18
N HIS A 106 14.65 6.40 10.23
CA HIS A 106 14.48 6.97 11.56
C HIS A 106 14.97 8.43 11.60
N PRO A 107 14.13 9.40 12.03
CA PRO A 107 14.53 10.79 12.13
C PRO A 107 15.73 10.97 13.06
N GLY A 108 16.73 11.73 12.63
CA GLY A 108 17.94 12.00 13.41
C GLY A 108 18.98 10.87 13.42
N ASP A 109 18.73 9.77 12.70
CA ASP A 109 19.75 8.77 12.40
C ASP A 109 20.52 9.20 11.14
N PHE A 110 21.76 9.64 11.33
CA PHE A 110 22.63 10.11 10.24
C PHE A 110 23.51 9.01 9.66
N ASN A 111 23.44 7.80 10.20
CA ASN A 111 24.17 6.64 9.69
C ASN A 111 23.19 5.59 9.13
N THR A 112 23.73 4.57 8.47
CA THR A 112 22.94 3.53 7.82
C THR A 112 22.81 2.26 8.65
N TYR A 113 23.28 2.26 9.90
CA TYR A 113 23.47 1.05 10.73
C TYR A 113 22.20 0.21 10.87
N ARG A 114 21.03 0.85 11.07
CA ARG A 114 19.74 0.16 11.16
C ARG A 114 19.35 -0.62 9.91
N ILE A 115 19.85 -0.19 8.75
CA ILE A 115 19.52 -0.77 7.45
C ILE A 115 20.62 -1.74 7.00
N THR A 116 21.88 -1.46 7.32
CA THR A 116 23.05 -2.22 6.83
C THR A 116 23.51 -3.30 7.78
N SER A 117 23.28 -3.16 9.10
CA SER A 117 23.69 -4.16 10.09
C SER A 117 23.01 -5.51 9.85
N GLU A 118 23.80 -6.57 9.73
CA GLU A 118 23.30 -7.93 9.53
C GLU A 118 22.44 -8.40 10.71
N GLU A 119 22.87 -8.12 11.94
CA GLU A 119 22.17 -8.45 13.18
C GLU A 119 20.77 -7.83 13.21
N LEU A 120 20.66 -6.54 12.88
CA LEU A 120 19.37 -5.86 12.87
C LEU A 120 18.47 -6.36 11.74
N ARG A 121 19.03 -6.71 10.57
CA ARG A 121 18.26 -7.34 9.49
C ARG A 121 17.81 -8.76 9.84
N ALA A 122 18.56 -9.48 10.69
CA ALA A 122 18.14 -10.78 11.20
C ALA A 122 16.97 -10.63 12.18
N ALA A 123 17.04 -9.68 13.11
CA ALA A 123 15.94 -9.33 14.02
C ALA A 123 14.67 -8.87 13.26
N GLU A 124 14.85 -7.98 12.27
CA GLU A 124 14.11 -7.92 10.99
C GLU A 124 13.18 -9.09 10.65
N ARG A 125 13.85 -10.15 10.22
CA ARG A 125 13.24 -11.33 9.62
C ARG A 125 12.48 -12.16 10.65
N GLU A 126 12.90 -12.14 11.91
CA GLU A 126 12.20 -12.85 12.99
C GLU A 126 10.78 -12.29 13.22
N ASN A 127 10.60 -10.98 13.02
CA ASN A 127 9.30 -10.32 13.16
C ASN A 127 8.44 -10.36 11.89
N GLU A 128 8.90 -10.97 10.80
CA GLU A 128 8.21 -10.90 9.50
C GLU A 128 6.79 -11.48 9.55
N ALA A 129 6.56 -12.54 10.34
CA ALA A 129 5.22 -13.11 10.53
C ALA A 129 4.26 -12.15 11.26
N PHE A 130 4.77 -11.30 12.15
CA PHE A 130 3.98 -10.25 12.78
C PHE A 130 3.70 -9.11 11.79
N TYR A 131 4.72 -8.67 11.05
CA TYR A 131 4.54 -7.64 10.02
C TYR A 131 3.56 -8.06 8.93
N ASP A 132 3.56 -9.33 8.53
CA ASP A 132 2.63 -9.86 7.54
C ASP A 132 1.16 -9.73 8.00
N ARG A 133 0.88 -10.06 9.27
CA ARG A 133 -0.45 -9.89 9.89
C ARG A 133 -0.88 -8.43 9.93
N VAL A 134 0.01 -7.53 10.32
CA VAL A 134 -0.25 -6.08 10.31
C VAL A 134 -0.49 -5.55 8.89
N ARG A 135 0.27 -6.03 7.89
CA ARG A 135 0.10 -5.66 6.48
C ARG A 135 -1.22 -6.18 5.91
N TYR A 136 -1.64 -7.40 6.27
CA TYR A 136 -2.96 -7.93 5.92
C TYR A 136 -4.08 -7.02 6.46
N ALA A 137 -4.09 -6.75 7.77
CA ALA A 137 -5.08 -5.87 8.39
C ALA A 137 -5.07 -4.47 7.75
N SER A 138 -3.88 -3.94 7.43
CA SER A 138 -3.71 -2.65 6.76
C SER A 138 -4.28 -2.62 5.34
N GLU A 139 -4.12 -3.70 4.58
CA GLU A 139 -4.66 -3.79 3.23
C GLU A 139 -6.19 -3.86 3.24
N VAL A 140 -6.78 -4.61 4.17
CA VAL A 140 -8.24 -4.57 4.39
C VAL A 140 -8.69 -3.13 4.70
N HIS A 141 -8.02 -2.44 5.63
CA HIS A 141 -8.31 -1.04 5.97
C HIS A 141 -8.26 -0.12 4.74
N ARG A 142 -7.21 -0.27 3.90
CA ARG A 142 -7.05 0.48 2.65
C ARG A 142 -8.22 0.27 1.69
N GLN A 143 -8.73 -0.94 1.54
CA GLN A 143 -9.85 -1.23 0.65
C GLN A 143 -11.19 -0.73 1.23
N VAL A 144 -11.43 -0.95 2.53
CA VAL A 144 -12.65 -0.49 3.22
C VAL A 144 -12.75 1.04 3.19
N ARG A 145 -11.67 1.78 3.49
CA ARG A 145 -11.71 3.26 3.46
C ARG A 145 -11.95 3.80 2.05
N LYS A 146 -11.46 3.11 1.01
CA LYS A 146 -11.68 3.49 -0.39
C LYS A 146 -13.14 3.25 -0.81
N PHE A 147 -13.73 2.15 -0.37
CA PHE A 147 -15.17 1.90 -0.47
C PHE A 147 -15.99 2.98 0.26
N ALA A 148 -15.62 3.31 1.50
CA ALA A 148 -16.29 4.32 2.31
C ALA A 148 -16.31 5.70 1.62
N GLN A 149 -15.21 6.12 1.00
CA GLN A 149 -15.12 7.38 0.24
C GLN A 149 -16.13 7.48 -0.92
N GLY A 150 -16.64 6.36 -1.43
CA GLY A 150 -17.72 6.35 -2.43
C GLY A 150 -19.12 6.55 -1.83
N LEU A 151 -19.31 6.21 -0.55
CA LEU A 151 -20.58 6.26 0.17
C LEU A 151 -20.81 7.57 0.93
N ILE A 152 -19.77 8.03 1.66
CA ILE A 152 -19.84 9.18 2.56
C ILE A 152 -20.25 10.40 1.74
N LYS A 153 -21.49 10.89 1.88
CA LYS A 153 -22.02 12.11 1.24
C LYS A 153 -23.07 12.72 2.17
N PRO A 154 -23.26 14.06 2.15
CA PRO A 154 -24.36 14.67 2.88
C PRO A 154 -25.70 13.99 2.55
N GLY A 155 -26.51 13.72 3.58
CA GLY A 155 -27.77 12.98 3.48
C GLY A 155 -27.68 11.51 3.91
N ILE A 156 -26.47 10.94 4.06
CA ILE A 156 -26.33 9.58 4.62
C ILE A 156 -26.59 9.59 6.13
N ARG A 157 -27.34 8.61 6.65
CA ARG A 157 -27.45 8.38 8.10
C ARG A 157 -26.14 7.77 8.60
N LEU A 158 -25.66 8.26 9.74
CA LEU A 158 -24.38 7.76 10.28
C LEU A 158 -24.46 6.27 10.64
N ILE A 159 -25.63 5.79 11.06
CA ILE A 159 -25.84 4.37 11.37
C ILE A 159 -25.67 3.49 10.12
N ASP A 160 -26.26 3.89 8.99
CA ASP A 160 -26.15 3.15 7.72
C ASP A 160 -24.69 3.15 7.22
N LEU A 161 -23.97 4.25 7.44
CA LEU A 161 -22.56 4.35 7.09
C LEU A 161 -21.73 3.38 7.93
N CYS A 162 -21.86 3.40 9.26
CA CYS A 162 -21.10 2.52 10.14
C CYS A 162 -21.40 1.04 9.83
N GLU A 163 -22.68 0.66 9.67
CA GLU A 163 -23.06 -0.71 9.29
C GLU A 163 -22.43 -1.14 7.96
N ALA A 164 -22.45 -0.27 6.94
CA ALA A 164 -21.85 -0.57 5.64
C ALA A 164 -20.33 -0.76 5.72
N LEU A 165 -19.62 0.08 6.49
CA LEU A 165 -18.17 -0.02 6.67
C LEU A 165 -17.78 -1.28 7.45
N GLU A 166 -18.49 -1.55 8.54
CA GLU A 166 -18.21 -2.72 9.39
C GLU A 166 -18.51 -4.03 8.66
N ASN A 167 -19.62 -4.11 7.92
CA ASN A 167 -19.93 -5.28 7.10
C ASN A 167 -18.88 -5.48 6.01
N LYS A 168 -18.41 -4.40 5.37
CA LYS A 168 -17.34 -4.51 4.39
C LYS A 168 -16.02 -4.96 5.02
N ASN A 169 -15.72 -4.52 6.23
CA ASN A 169 -14.56 -4.97 6.98
C ASN A 169 -14.63 -6.48 7.27
N ARG A 170 -15.73 -6.94 7.87
CA ARG A 170 -15.97 -8.37 8.17
C ARG A 170 -15.85 -9.26 6.93
N GLU A 171 -16.37 -8.79 5.80
CA GLU A 171 -16.29 -9.50 4.52
C GLU A 171 -14.85 -9.60 4.00
N LEU A 172 -14.12 -8.48 3.95
CA LEU A 172 -12.78 -8.44 3.35
C LEU A 172 -11.69 -9.08 4.22
N VAL A 173 -11.89 -9.10 5.55
CA VAL A 173 -11.00 -9.78 6.50
C VAL A 173 -11.39 -11.25 6.74
N GLU A 174 -12.55 -11.71 6.24
CA GLU A 174 -13.12 -13.02 6.59
C GLU A 174 -13.18 -13.22 8.12
N GLU A 175 -13.99 -12.40 8.80
CA GLU A 175 -14.13 -12.38 10.27
C GLU A 175 -14.17 -13.79 10.89
N ALA A 176 -13.32 -14.02 11.89
CA ALA A 176 -13.16 -15.31 12.53
C ALA A 176 -12.85 -15.14 14.03
N GLY A 177 -13.87 -14.78 14.81
CA GLY A 177 -13.76 -14.63 16.27
C GLY A 177 -12.61 -13.68 16.66
N PHE A 178 -11.73 -14.13 17.55
CA PHE A 178 -10.56 -13.36 17.97
C PHE A 178 -9.36 -13.46 17.02
N ALA A 179 -9.39 -14.35 16.03
CA ALA A 179 -8.26 -14.50 15.10
C ALA A 179 -8.20 -13.32 14.11
N ARG A 180 -9.34 -12.80 13.67
CA ARG A 180 -9.40 -11.62 12.79
C ARG A 180 -10.79 -11.02 12.72
N GLY A 181 -10.86 -9.69 12.59
CA GLY A 181 -12.12 -8.98 12.57
C GLY A 181 -11.94 -7.46 12.74
N ILE A 182 -13.00 -6.83 13.24
CA ILE A 182 -13.02 -5.41 13.57
C ILE A 182 -12.18 -5.16 14.83
N GLY A 183 -11.24 -4.21 14.75
CA GLY A 183 -10.37 -3.88 15.88
C GLY A 183 -11.07 -3.04 16.96
N PHE A 184 -11.95 -2.13 16.55
CA PHE A 184 -12.78 -1.28 17.42
C PHE A 184 -13.95 -0.69 16.61
N PRO A 185 -15.03 -0.20 17.27
CA PRO A 185 -16.21 0.32 16.57
C PRO A 185 -15.90 1.45 15.61
N THR A 186 -16.65 1.57 14.51
CA THR A 186 -16.46 2.66 13.55
C THR A 186 -16.87 4.00 14.17
N GLY A 187 -15.89 4.82 14.52
CA GLY A 187 -16.07 6.19 14.94
C GLY A 187 -16.41 7.10 13.75
N CYS A 188 -17.43 7.93 13.92
CA CYS A 188 -17.89 8.91 12.93
C CYS A 188 -18.18 10.27 13.58
N SER A 189 -17.29 10.71 14.48
CA SER A 189 -17.48 11.92 15.29
C SER A 189 -17.64 13.18 14.44
N LEU A 190 -18.66 13.99 14.74
CA LEU A 190 -18.97 15.22 14.03
C LEU A 190 -18.47 16.47 14.75
N ASN A 191 -17.95 17.43 13.98
CA ASN A 191 -17.68 18.80 14.42
C ASN A 191 -16.81 18.87 15.68
N HIS A 192 -17.33 19.46 16.76
CA HIS A 192 -16.65 19.67 18.04
C HIS A 192 -16.36 18.36 18.80
N VAL A 193 -17.00 17.24 18.44
CA VAL A 193 -16.70 15.92 19.02
C VAL A 193 -15.46 15.36 18.33
N ALA A 194 -14.35 15.22 19.04
CA ALA A 194 -13.09 14.81 18.43
C ALA A 194 -13.05 13.31 18.03
N ALA A 195 -13.48 12.43 18.93
CA ALA A 195 -13.34 10.99 18.79
C ALA A 195 -14.47 10.23 19.51
N HIS A 196 -14.48 8.90 19.38
CA HIS A 196 -15.29 7.95 20.15
C HIS A 196 -16.82 8.13 20.08
N TYR A 197 -17.34 8.80 19.06
CA TYR A 197 -18.78 8.77 18.77
C TYR A 197 -19.03 7.77 17.65
N THR A 198 -19.93 6.82 17.92
CA THR A 198 -20.54 5.91 16.96
C THR A 198 -22.04 5.84 17.29
N PRO A 199 -22.94 5.80 16.29
CA PRO A 199 -24.38 5.85 16.53
C PRO A 199 -24.86 4.58 17.24
N ASN A 200 -25.66 4.76 18.30
CA ASN A 200 -26.38 3.67 18.93
C ASN A 200 -27.72 3.41 18.21
N ALA A 201 -28.39 2.31 18.55
CA ALA A 201 -29.75 2.05 18.07
C ALA A 201 -30.69 3.23 18.39
N GLY A 202 -31.45 3.67 17.39
CA GLY A 202 -32.34 4.83 17.50
C GLY A 202 -31.67 6.18 17.20
N ASP A 203 -30.36 6.21 16.93
CA ASP A 203 -29.71 7.42 16.44
C ASP A 203 -30.16 7.72 14.99
N HIS A 204 -30.65 8.93 14.77
CA HIS A 204 -31.16 9.42 13.48
C HIS A 204 -30.26 10.50 12.87
N THR A 205 -29.03 10.64 13.36
CA THR A 205 -28.07 11.64 12.88
C THR A 205 -27.76 11.42 11.40
N VAL A 206 -27.90 12.49 10.62
CA VAL A 206 -27.64 12.54 9.19
C VAL A 206 -26.45 13.45 8.95
N LEU A 207 -25.48 12.99 8.16
CA LEU A 207 -24.35 13.81 7.76
C LEU A 207 -24.85 15.01 6.93
N THR A 208 -24.45 16.22 7.30
CA THR A 208 -24.80 17.45 6.58
C THR A 208 -23.60 18.01 5.81
N TYR A 209 -23.87 18.98 4.92
CA TYR A 209 -22.84 19.54 4.05
C TYR A 209 -21.72 20.27 4.81
N ASN A 210 -22.05 20.92 5.93
CA ASN A 210 -21.10 21.72 6.71
C ASN A 210 -20.39 20.91 7.81
N ASP A 211 -20.69 19.62 7.94
CA ASP A 211 -20.10 18.80 8.98
C ASP A 211 -18.64 18.45 8.69
N VAL A 212 -17.82 18.49 9.74
CA VAL A 212 -16.48 17.90 9.75
C VAL A 212 -16.54 16.57 10.48
N MET A 213 -16.63 15.49 9.70
CA MET A 213 -16.69 14.12 10.22
C MET A 213 -15.29 13.50 10.25
N LYS A 214 -14.94 12.87 11.38
CA LYS A 214 -13.74 12.04 11.52
C LYS A 214 -14.17 10.59 11.43
N ILE A 215 -13.65 9.86 10.45
CA ILE A 215 -13.85 8.42 10.32
C ILE A 215 -12.64 7.71 10.91
N ASP A 216 -12.88 6.91 11.94
CA ASP A 216 -11.87 6.13 12.64
C ASP A 216 -12.37 4.70 12.83
N PHE A 217 -11.66 3.73 12.27
CA PHE A 217 -12.05 2.32 12.35
C PHE A 217 -10.80 1.44 12.29
N GLY A 218 -10.88 0.27 12.93
CA GLY A 218 -9.77 -0.68 13.02
C GLY A 218 -10.07 -2.01 12.34
N THR A 219 -9.04 -2.64 11.82
CA THR A 219 -9.04 -4.06 11.43
C THR A 219 -7.93 -4.75 12.19
N GLN A 220 -8.14 -5.99 12.62
CA GLN A 220 -7.17 -6.75 13.41
C GLN A 220 -7.04 -8.18 12.85
N VAL A 221 -5.82 -8.72 12.91
CA VAL A 221 -5.48 -10.09 12.50
C VAL A 221 -4.37 -10.58 13.44
N ASP A 222 -4.57 -11.79 14.00
CA ASP A 222 -3.63 -12.51 14.86
C ASP A 222 -3.26 -13.88 14.28
#